data_AF-A0A3S2TWK5-F1
#
_entry.id   AF-A0A3S2TWK5-F1
#
_cell.length_a   1.000
_cell.length_b   1.000
_cell.length_c   1.000
_cell.angle_alpha   90.00
_cell.angle_beta   90.00
_cell.angle_gamma   90.00
#
_symmetry.space_group_name_H-M   'P 1'
#
loop_
_entity.id
_entity.type
_entity.pdbx_description
1 polymer ?
#
loop_
_entity_poly.entity_id
_entity_poly.type
_entity_poly.pdbx_seq_one_letter_code
_entity_poly.pdbx_strand_id
1 'polypeptide(L)' 'MENDKGSKMPDFNSLDDRLIGDGLNQAAFSMKTNLDPKDPLENNPYFDKTKEYSKEELEKFKKFFGGK' A
#
# COMPACT_ATOMS: atom_id res chain seq x y z
N MET A 1 -9.77 43.36 12.54
CA MET A 1 -10.66 42.47 11.78
C MET A 1 -9.81 41.27 11.39
N GLU A 2 -9.97 40.19 12.15
CA GLU A 2 -9.31 38.90 11.89
C GLU A 2 -9.83 38.36 10.56
N ASN A 3 -8.93 38.02 9.63
CA ASN A 3 -9.31 37.38 8.38
C ASN A 3 -9.24 35.85 8.58
N ASP A 4 -10.39 35.21 8.43
CA ASP A 4 -10.67 33.81 8.71
C ASP A 4 -9.73 32.80 8.05
N LYS A 5 -8.95 32.13 8.90
CA LYS A 5 -8.87 30.67 9.09
C LYS A 5 -9.03 29.82 7.83
N GLY A 6 -7.91 29.23 7.39
CA GLY A 6 -7.94 28.04 6.56
C GLY A 6 -8.67 26.90 7.28
N SER A 7 -9.85 26.52 6.80
CA SER A 7 -10.51 25.31 7.31
C SER A 7 -11.62 24.81 6.38
N LYS A 8 -11.29 24.62 5.10
CA LYS A 8 -12.01 23.63 4.28
C LYS A 8 -11.09 22.43 4.08
N MET A 9 -10.58 21.88 5.18
CA MET A 9 -10.07 20.52 5.14
C MET A 9 -11.28 19.62 4.86
N PRO A 10 -11.19 18.66 3.92
CA PRO A 10 -12.25 17.69 3.73
C PRO A 10 -12.55 17.01 5.05
N ASP A 11 -13.83 16.86 5.39
CA ASP A 11 -14.21 16.03 6.51
C ASP A 11 -13.93 14.57 6.14
N PHE A 12 -12.86 14.01 6.70
CA PHE A 12 -12.46 12.62 6.45
C PHE A 12 -13.27 11.62 7.29
N ASN A 13 -14.23 12.10 8.10
CA ASN A 13 -15.12 11.21 8.85
C ASN A 13 -16.20 10.58 7.97
N SER A 14 -16.45 11.10 6.77
CA SER A 14 -17.42 10.55 5.80
C SER A 14 -16.74 10.12 4.50
N LEU A 15 -15.72 9.27 4.59
CA LEU A 15 -15.09 8.63 3.42
C LEU A 15 -16.07 7.77 2.61
N ASP A 16 -17.16 7.36 3.26
CA ASP A 16 -18.17 6.48 2.68
C ASP A 16 -19.04 7.19 1.63
N ASP A 17 -19.16 8.52 1.67
CA ASP A 17 -19.90 9.30 0.65
C ASP A 17 -19.26 9.21 -0.75
N ARG A 18 -17.98 8.82 -0.84
CA ARG A 18 -17.27 8.61 -2.11
C ARG A 18 -17.25 7.14 -2.55
N LEU A 19 -17.70 6.22 -1.71
CA LEU A 19 -17.82 4.82 -2.06
C LEU A 19 -19.12 4.65 -2.86
N ILE A 20 -19.01 4.24 -4.13
CA ILE A 20 -20.17 3.99 -5.01
C ILE A 20 -20.96 2.74 -4.56
N GLY A 21 -20.43 1.99 -3.58
CA GLY A 21 -21.11 0.91 -2.87
C GLY A 21 -20.27 0.40 -1.71
N ASP A 22 -20.92 -0.27 -0.75
CA ASP A 22 -20.24 -0.93 0.37
C ASP A 22 -19.18 -1.92 -0.16
N GLY A 23 -18.04 -1.99 0.53
CA GLY A 23 -17.02 -2.99 0.24
C GLY A 23 -17.64 -4.38 0.25
N LEU A 24 -17.30 -5.22 -0.73
CA LEU A 24 -17.78 -6.60 -0.79
C LEU A 24 -17.46 -7.29 0.54
N ASN A 25 -18.50 -7.65 1.32
CA ASN A 25 -18.41 -8.46 2.54
C ASN A 25 -17.97 -9.92 2.25
N GLN A 26 -17.34 -10.16 1.10
CA GLN A 26 -16.96 -11.45 0.59
C GLN A 26 -15.46 -11.61 0.73
N ALA A 27 -15.01 -12.82 1.11
CA ALA A 27 -13.59 -13.11 1.26
C ALA A 27 -12.83 -12.76 -0.04
N ALA A 28 -11.88 -11.83 0.05
CA ALA A 28 -11.01 -11.48 -1.06
C ALA A 28 -10.08 -12.67 -1.35
N PHE A 29 -10.32 -13.36 -2.47
CA PHE A 29 -9.51 -14.49 -2.89
C PHE A 29 -8.25 -13.99 -3.61
N SER A 30 -7.12 -13.93 -2.91
CA SER A 30 -5.83 -13.62 -3.51
C SER A 30 -5.12 -14.93 -3.91
N MET A 31 -5.11 -15.24 -5.21
CA MET A 31 -4.35 -16.37 -5.76
C MET A 31 -2.94 -15.91 -6.09
N LYS A 32 -1.93 -16.45 -5.41
CA LYS A 32 -0.55 -16.38 -5.89
C LYS A 32 -0.43 -17.32 -7.09
N THR A 33 -0.08 -16.77 -8.24
CA THR A 33 0.08 -17.56 -9.46
C THR A 33 1.53 -18.03 -9.57
N ASN A 34 1.79 -19.11 -10.32
CA ASN A 34 3.17 -19.56 -10.60
C ASN A 34 4.00 -18.52 -11.40
N LEU A 35 3.38 -17.42 -11.84
CA LEU A 35 4.02 -16.30 -12.52
C LEU A 35 4.53 -15.23 -11.55
N ASP A 36 4.16 -15.29 -10.26
CA ASP A 36 4.66 -14.35 -9.27
C ASP A 36 6.14 -14.67 -8.95
N PRO A 37 7.04 -13.67 -8.95
CA PRO A 37 8.44 -13.87 -8.62
C PRO A 37 8.61 -14.43 -7.21
N LYS A 38 9.52 -15.39 -7.05
CA LYS A 38 9.85 -15.94 -5.72
C LYS A 38 10.60 -14.92 -4.85
N ASP A 39 11.41 -14.07 -5.49
CA ASP A 39 12.12 -12.99 -4.82
C ASP A 39 11.40 -11.65 -5.10
N PRO A 40 10.89 -10.96 -4.05
CA PRO A 40 10.29 -9.65 -4.20
C PRO A 40 11.28 -8.56 -4.61
N LEU A 41 12.58 -8.85 -4.81
CA LEU A 41 13.54 -7.88 -5.33
C LEU A 41 13.62 -7.83 -6.87
N GLU A 42 13.05 -8.81 -7.58
CA GLU A 42 13.22 -8.90 -9.04
C GLU A 42 12.26 -7.98 -9.82
N ASN A 43 10.95 -8.10 -9.56
CA ASN A 43 9.87 -7.39 -10.28
C ASN A 43 8.89 -6.69 -9.32
N ASN A 44 9.39 -6.11 -8.24
CA ASN A 44 8.55 -5.35 -7.32
C ASN A 44 8.65 -3.85 -7.64
N PRO A 45 7.54 -3.17 -7.98
CA PRO A 45 7.54 -1.74 -8.29
C PRO A 45 7.93 -0.86 -7.09
N TYR A 46 7.90 -1.42 -5.87
CA TYR A 46 8.31 -0.74 -4.65
C TYR A 46 9.79 -0.98 -4.30
N PHE A 47 10.51 -1.82 -5.05
CA PHE A 47 11.93 -2.05 -4.85
C PHE A 47 12.76 -1.16 -5.80
N ASP A 48 13.47 -0.20 -5.24
CA ASP A 48 14.33 0.71 -6.01
C ASP A 48 15.74 0.14 -6.11
N LYS A 49 16.09 -0.42 -7.27
CA LYS A 49 17.40 -1.03 -7.53
C LYS A 49 18.57 -0.02 -7.44
N THR A 50 18.29 1.28 -7.42
CA THR A 50 19.31 2.33 -7.36
C THR A 50 19.67 2.74 -5.93
N LYS A 51 18.90 2.29 -4.93
CA LYS A 51 19.16 2.58 -3.52
C LYS A 51 19.99 1.49 -2.86
N GLU A 52 20.90 1.91 -2.00
CA GLU A 52 21.55 1.00 -1.06
C GLU A 52 20.61 0.75 0.13
N TYR A 53 20.39 -0.52 0.41
CA TYR A 53 19.61 -0.97 1.55
C TYR A 53 20.50 -1.73 2.52
N SER A 54 20.28 -1.53 3.80
CA SER A 54 20.85 -2.39 4.83
C SER A 54 20.26 -3.81 4.74
N LYS A 55 20.98 -4.79 5.30
CA LYS A 55 20.49 -6.19 5.37
C LYS A 55 19.15 -6.29 6.08
N GLU A 56 18.95 -5.50 7.12
CA GLU A 56 17.72 -5.48 7.93
C GLU A 56 16.52 -4.94 7.14
N GLU A 57 16.73 -3.94 6.29
CA GLU A 57 15.69 -3.39 5.42
C GLU A 57 15.28 -4.39 4.34
N LEU A 58 16.25 -5.07 3.74
CA LEU A 58 15.99 -6.13 2.75
C LEU A 58 15.22 -7.31 3.38
N GLU A 59 15.57 -7.73 4.59
CA GLU A 59 14.82 -8.79 5.29
C GLU A 59 13.39 -8.37 5.62
N LYS A 60 13.19 -7.16 6.14
CA LYS A 60 11.83 -6.64 6.41
C LYS A 60 11.00 -6.57 5.13
N PHE A 61 11.61 -6.10 4.05
CA PHE A 61 10.97 -6.02 2.73
C PHE A 61 10.59 -7.41 2.22
N LYS A 62 11.51 -8.37 2.25
CA LYS A 62 11.24 -9.76 1.86
C LYS A 62 10.12 -10.36 2.70
N LYS A 63 10.14 -10.17 4.02
CA LYS A 63 9.10 -10.66 4.94
C LYS A 63 7.73 -10.05 4.65
N PHE A 64 7.66 -8.77 4.33
CA PHE A 64 6.39 -8.08 4.03
C PHE A 64 5.75 -8.58 2.74
N PHE A 65 6.53 -8.76 1.67
CA PHE A 65 6.04 -9.25 0.38
C PHE A 65 5.98 -10.78 0.29
N GLY A 66 6.37 -11.49 1.36
CA GLY A 66 6.32 -12.95 1.42
C GLY A 66 7.40 -13.66 0.61
N GLY A 67 8.52 -12.98 0.34
CA GLY A 67 9.75 -13.60 -0.13
C GLY A 67 10.31 -14.54 0.94
N LYS A 68 10.72 -15.74 0.53
CA LYS A 68 11.43 -16.71 1.36
C LYS A 68 12.94 -16.58 1.17
#